data_AF-S8FRS9-F1
#
_entry.id   AF-S8FRS9-F1
#
_cell.length_a   1.000
_cell.length_b   1.000
_cell.length_c   1.000
_cell.angle_alpha   90.00
_cell.angle_beta   90.00
_cell.angle_gamma   90.00
#
_symmetry.space_group_name_H-M   'P 1'
#
loop_
_entity.id
_entity.type
_entity.pdbx_description
1 polymer ?
#
loop_
_entity_poly.entity_id
_entity_poly.type
_entity_poly.pdbx_seq_one_letter_code
_entity_poly.pdbx_strand_id
1 'polypeptide(L)'
;MSTGPSSPLDTAPYDPSHPYARIYTRKEGAKRRKMWNHAHEKSLFTPQEISTMGAPHRRTIYTASLEAHIDRLHAQLLGYALFPVPFEKLESFRGLNTKTAKSMVAGLHRDANELRMKRLELERAVRKTLL
;
A
#
# COMPACT_ATOMS: atom_id res chain seq x y z
N MET A 1 -37.62 7.92 9.52
CA MET A 1 -36.29 7.27 9.48
C MET A 1 -36.16 6.62 8.11
N SER A 2 -35.38 7.23 7.21
CA SER A 2 -35.27 6.81 5.81
C SER A 2 -34.03 5.96 5.62
N THR A 3 -34.19 4.68 5.30
CA THR A 3 -33.11 3.75 4.96
C THR A 3 -32.73 3.94 3.50
N GLY A 4 -31.50 4.38 3.24
CA GLY A 4 -30.93 4.46 1.88
C GLY A 4 -30.64 3.07 1.30
N PRO A 5 -30.56 2.94 -0.04
CA PRO A 5 -30.50 1.64 -0.72
C PRO A 5 -29.12 0.99 -0.59
N SER A 6 -29.13 -0.32 -0.32
CA SER A 6 -27.98 -1.21 -0.35
C SER A 6 -27.40 -1.31 -1.78
N SER A 7 -26.06 -1.29 -1.88
CA SER A 7 -25.34 -1.42 -3.15
C SER A 7 -25.50 -2.83 -3.75
N PRO A 8 -25.69 -2.98 -5.07
CA PRO A 8 -26.12 -4.24 -5.69
C PRO A 8 -24.98 -5.22 -6.04
N LEU A 9 -23.95 -5.36 -5.20
CA LEU A 9 -22.79 -6.24 -5.50
C LEU A 9 -22.65 -7.48 -4.60
N ASP A 10 -23.61 -7.77 -3.73
CA ASP A 10 -23.45 -8.82 -2.71
C ASP A 10 -23.92 -10.24 -3.08
N THR A 11 -24.23 -10.53 -4.36
CA THR A 11 -24.72 -11.87 -4.74
C THR A 11 -24.17 -12.39 -6.06
N ALA A 12 -22.85 -12.43 -6.24
CA ALA A 12 -22.26 -13.31 -7.25
C ALA A 12 -22.14 -14.73 -6.66
N PRO A 13 -22.75 -15.77 -7.27
CA PRO A 13 -22.60 -17.15 -6.80
C PRO A 13 -21.14 -17.56 -6.82
N TYR A 14 -20.67 -18.16 -5.72
CA TYR A 14 -19.31 -18.67 -5.58
C TYR A 14 -19.08 -19.80 -6.59
N ASP A 15 -18.45 -19.47 -7.71
CA ASP A 15 -17.99 -20.43 -8.70
C ASP A 15 -16.51 -20.77 -8.41
N PRO A 16 -16.19 -21.98 -7.91
CA PRO A 16 -14.82 -22.39 -7.63
C PRO A 16 -13.93 -22.49 -8.88
N SER A 17 -14.52 -22.47 -10.08
CA SER A 17 -13.78 -22.42 -11.35
C SER A 17 -13.38 -21.00 -11.76
N HIS A 18 -13.98 -19.96 -11.15
CA HIS A 18 -13.67 -18.57 -11.48
C HIS A 18 -12.26 -18.21 -10.96
N PRO A 19 -11.38 -17.62 -11.79
CA PRO A 19 -9.98 -17.34 -11.44
C PRO A 19 -9.78 -16.38 -10.25
N TYR A 20 -10.83 -15.74 -9.73
CA TYR A 20 -10.76 -14.80 -8.60
C TYR A 20 -11.55 -15.25 -7.37
N ALA A 21 -12.20 -16.42 -7.41
CA ALA A 21 -13.05 -16.89 -6.31
C ALA A 21 -12.31 -16.94 -4.96
N ARG A 22 -11.00 -17.24 -4.96
CA ARG A 22 -10.14 -17.29 -3.77
C ARG A 22 -9.75 -15.92 -3.19
N ILE A 23 -9.84 -14.86 -3.98
CA ILE A 23 -9.53 -13.49 -3.51
C ILE A 23 -10.67 -13.00 -2.62
N TYR A 24 -11.91 -13.38 -2.94
CA TYR A 24 -13.11 -12.98 -2.21
C TYR A 24 -13.35 -13.81 -0.94
N THR A 25 -12.99 -15.10 -0.92
CA THR A 25 -13.12 -15.95 0.28
C THR A 25 -12.12 -15.61 1.40
N ARG A 26 -11.08 -14.82 1.11
CA ARG A 26 -10.07 -14.40 2.09
C ARG A 26 -10.49 -13.21 2.96
N LYS A 27 -11.68 -12.65 2.77
CA LYS A 27 -12.07 -11.37 3.39
C LYS A 27 -12.43 -11.42 4.88
N GLU A 28 -12.73 -12.58 5.48
CA GLU A 28 -13.29 -12.60 6.85
C GLU A 28 -12.46 -13.31 7.94
N GLY A 29 -11.52 -14.19 7.59
CA GLY A 29 -10.78 -14.99 8.57
C GLY A 29 -9.46 -14.37 9.02
N ALA A 30 -9.44 -13.77 10.21
CA ALA A 30 -8.27 -13.31 10.95
C ALA A 30 -7.53 -12.08 10.41
N LYS A 31 -7.89 -10.91 10.96
CA LYS A 31 -7.03 -9.71 11.04
C LYS A 31 -5.80 -10.02 11.90
N ARG A 32 -4.92 -10.90 11.45
CA ARG A 32 -3.64 -11.17 12.12
C ARG A 32 -2.81 -9.90 11.98
N ARG A 33 -2.43 -9.28 13.11
CA ARG A 33 -1.51 -8.15 13.11
C ARG A 33 -0.27 -8.59 12.35
N LYS A 34 -0.02 -7.96 11.19
CA LYS A 34 1.15 -8.24 10.37
C LYS A 34 2.38 -7.87 11.19
N MET A 35 3.30 -8.83 11.35
CA MET A 35 4.55 -8.60 12.04
C MET A 35 5.28 -7.42 11.39
N TRP A 36 5.80 -6.53 12.22
CA TRP A 36 6.55 -5.36 11.78
C TRP A 36 7.86 -5.84 11.14
N ASN A 37 7.85 -5.99 9.82
CA ASN A 37 8.99 -6.42 9.02
C ASN A 37 9.40 -5.26 8.12
N HIS A 38 10.30 -4.41 8.60
CA HIS A 38 10.78 -3.25 7.85
C HIS A 38 12.11 -3.58 7.20
N ALA A 39 12.13 -3.51 5.87
CA ALA A 39 13.30 -3.91 5.06
C ALA A 39 14.58 -3.17 5.47
N HIS A 40 14.46 -1.91 5.92
CA HIS A 40 15.59 -1.05 6.28
C HIS A 40 15.78 -0.88 7.79
N GLU A 41 15.10 -1.66 8.65
CA GLU A 41 15.24 -1.52 10.11
C GLU A 41 16.68 -1.73 10.55
N LYS A 42 17.38 -2.71 9.96
CA LYS A 42 18.80 -3.00 10.23
C LYS A 42 19.78 -1.94 9.71
N SER A 43 19.33 -1.05 8.84
CA SER A 43 20.14 0.07 8.33
C SER A 43 19.99 1.33 9.18
N LEU A 44 18.92 1.41 9.97
CA LEU A 44 18.59 2.58 10.78
C LEU A 44 18.82 2.36 12.28
N PHE A 45 18.71 1.11 12.73
CA PHE A 45 18.88 0.75 14.14
C PHE A 45 19.97 -0.31 14.29
N THR A 46 20.75 -0.16 15.35
CA THR A 46 21.67 -1.18 15.83
C THR A 46 20.91 -2.38 16.41
N PRO A 47 21.53 -3.57 16.49
CA PRO A 47 20.91 -4.73 17.13
C PRO A 47 20.48 -4.47 18.59
N GLN A 48 21.24 -3.64 19.31
CA GLN A 48 20.93 -3.24 20.67
C GLN A 48 19.64 -2.41 20.71
N GLU A 49 19.51 -1.38 19.88
CA GLU A 49 18.31 -0.53 19.80
C GLU A 49 17.06 -1.32 19.38
N ILE A 50 17.20 -2.27 18.44
CA ILE A 50 16.10 -3.15 18.05
C ILE A 50 15.60 -3.98 19.24
N SER A 51 16.52 -4.42 20.11
CA SER A 51 16.22 -5.27 21.26
C SER A 51 15.67 -4.47 22.45
N THR A 52 16.12 -3.23 22.65
CA THR A 52 15.76 -2.41 23.82
C THR A 52 14.60 -1.44 23.57
N MET A 53 14.48 -0.87 22.37
CA MET A 53 13.42 0.08 22.05
C MET A 53 12.13 -0.63 21.66
N GLY A 54 11.01 -0.24 22.25
CA GLY A 54 9.70 -0.77 21.86
C GLY A 54 9.32 -0.44 20.42
N ALA A 55 8.58 -1.36 19.77
CA ALA A 55 8.16 -1.20 18.38
C ALA A 55 7.51 0.17 18.08
N PRO A 56 6.58 0.74 18.89
CA PRO A 56 5.97 2.05 18.60
C PRO A 56 6.98 3.19 18.40
N HIS A 57 8.04 3.21 19.20
CA HIS A 57 9.07 4.25 19.11
C HIS A 57 9.93 4.06 17.86
N ARG A 58 10.33 2.81 17.58
CA ARG A 58 11.05 2.46 16.35
C ARG A 58 10.25 2.80 15.09
N ARG A 59 8.92 2.61 15.09
CA ARG A 59 8.07 2.99 13.92
C ARG A 59 8.19 4.48 13.61
N THR A 60 8.12 5.31 14.64
CA THR A 60 8.15 6.77 14.50
C THR A 60 9.47 7.22 13.89
N ILE A 61 10.59 6.73 14.45
CA ILE A 61 11.92 7.05 13.94
C ILE A 61 12.12 6.50 12.53
N TYR A 62 11.70 5.26 12.26
CA TYR A 62 11.80 4.67 10.93
C TYR A 62 11.08 5.50 9.87
N THR A 63 9.84 5.92 10.14
CA THR A 63 9.06 6.75 9.23
C THR A 63 9.73 8.11 9.02
N ALA A 64 10.14 8.78 10.10
CA ALA A 64 10.82 10.08 10.01
C ALA A 64 12.12 10.00 9.20
N SER A 65 12.92 8.94 9.40
CA SER A 65 14.15 8.72 8.63
C SER A 65 13.89 8.50 7.15
N LEU A 66 12.82 7.77 6.78
CA LEU A 66 12.43 7.61 5.38
C LEU A 66 11.92 8.92 4.76
N GLU A 67 11.11 9.68 5.49
CA GLU A 67 10.61 11.00 5.04
C GLU A 67 11.79 11.94 4.78
N ALA A 68 12.74 12.05 5.72
CA ALA A 68 13.93 12.87 5.56
C ALA A 68 14.83 12.42 4.39
N HIS A 69 14.89 11.10 4.10
CA HIS A 69 15.62 10.59 2.95
C HIS A 69 14.95 10.97 1.63
N ILE A 70 13.62 10.88 1.56
CA ILE A 70 12.84 11.32 0.39
C ILE A 70 13.02 12.82 0.15
N ASP A 71 12.96 13.64 1.20
CA ASP A 71 13.15 15.09 1.09
C ASP A 71 14.56 15.42 0.55
N ARG A 72 15.59 14.71 1.03
CA ARG A 72 16.96 14.86 0.53
C ARG A 72 17.08 14.48 -0.95
N LEU A 73 16.51 13.35 -1.35
CA LEU A 73 16.50 12.92 -2.76
C LEU A 73 15.76 13.92 -3.62
N HIS A 74 14.62 14.43 -3.15
CA HIS A 74 13.84 15.44 -3.85
C HIS A 74 14.65 16.72 -4.06
N ALA A 75 15.35 17.21 -3.04
CA ALA A 75 16.23 18.36 -3.15
C ALA A 75 17.40 18.13 -4.15
N GLN A 76 17.98 16.93 -4.17
CA GLN A 76 19.03 16.57 -5.13
C GLN A 76 18.50 16.56 -6.58
N LEU A 77 17.34 15.93 -6.80
CA LEU A 77 16.69 15.88 -8.11
C LEU A 77 16.33 17.28 -8.61
N LEU A 78 15.86 18.14 -7.71
CA LEU A 78 15.56 19.54 -8.01
C LEU A 78 16.83 20.29 -8.45
N GLY A 79 17.94 20.11 -7.74
CA GLY A 79 19.23 20.72 -8.09
C GLY A 79 19.77 20.28 -9.45
N TYR A 80 19.44 19.07 -9.90
CA TYR A 80 19.82 18.56 -11.22
C TYR A 80 18.77 18.87 -12.31
N ALA A 81 17.69 19.57 -11.99
CA ALA A 81 16.54 19.76 -12.88
C ALA A 81 15.94 18.44 -13.41
N LEU A 82 16.10 17.34 -12.66
CA LEU A 82 15.59 16.00 -12.98
C LEU A 82 14.33 15.72 -12.15
N PHE A 83 13.25 16.44 -12.42
CA PHE A 83 11.96 16.17 -11.77
C PHE A 83 11.06 15.30 -12.66
N PRO A 84 10.48 14.20 -12.13
CA PRO A 84 9.63 13.30 -12.92
C PRO A 84 8.27 13.92 -13.29
N VAL A 85 7.84 14.98 -12.60
CA VAL A 85 6.55 15.65 -12.80
C VAL A 85 6.79 17.16 -12.91
N PRO A 86 6.39 17.80 -14.03
CA PRO A 86 6.47 19.25 -14.17
C PRO A 86 5.66 20.01 -13.11
N PHE A 87 6.16 21.16 -12.67
CA PHE A 87 5.53 21.95 -11.60
C PHE A 87 4.15 22.46 -11.96
N GLU A 88 3.87 22.73 -13.24
CA GLU A 88 2.58 23.19 -13.72
C GLU A 88 1.47 22.16 -13.44
N LYS A 89 1.83 20.86 -13.40
CA LYS A 89 0.91 19.78 -13.06
C LYS A 89 0.67 19.66 -11.55
N LEU A 90 1.50 20.30 -10.72
CA LEU A 90 1.38 20.29 -9.26
C LEU A 90 0.46 21.42 -8.75
N GLU A 91 0.24 22.47 -9.54
CA GLU A 91 -0.59 23.62 -9.15
C GLU A 91 -2.03 23.22 -8.76
N SER A 92 -2.61 22.23 -9.45
CA SER A 92 -3.95 21.71 -9.12
C SER A 92 -4.03 21.01 -7.77
N PHE A 93 -2.89 20.62 -7.20
CA PHE A 93 -2.77 19.98 -5.89
C PHE A 93 -2.27 20.94 -4.80
N ARG A 94 -2.11 22.23 -5.11
CA ARG A 94 -1.70 23.23 -4.14
C ARG A 94 -2.75 23.33 -3.03
N GLY A 95 -2.32 23.24 -1.77
CA GLY A 95 -3.21 23.23 -0.61
C GLY A 95 -3.81 21.85 -0.29
N LEU A 96 -3.40 20.79 -0.98
CA LEU A 96 -3.78 19.43 -0.62
C LEU A 96 -3.27 19.11 0.79
N ASN A 97 -4.20 18.82 1.71
CA ASN A 97 -3.82 18.50 3.07
C ASN A 97 -3.17 17.10 3.17
N THR A 98 -2.26 16.95 4.13
CA THR A 98 -1.51 15.70 4.33
C THR A 98 -2.40 14.49 4.61
N LYS A 99 -3.55 14.68 5.27
CA LYS A 99 -4.48 13.58 5.60
C LYS A 99 -5.16 13.03 4.34
N THR A 100 -5.60 13.91 3.45
CA THR A 100 -6.20 13.56 2.15
C THR A 100 -5.18 12.91 1.25
N ALA A 101 -3.96 13.48 1.14
CA ALA A 101 -2.87 12.88 0.38
C ALA A 101 -2.57 11.44 0.85
N LYS A 102 -2.43 11.24 2.18
CA LYS A 102 -2.23 9.91 2.76
C LYS A 102 -3.38 8.95 2.45
N SER A 103 -4.62 9.42 2.52
CA SER A 103 -5.80 8.61 2.19
C SER A 103 -5.83 8.20 0.71
N MET A 104 -5.49 9.11 -0.20
CA MET A 104 -5.43 8.81 -1.63
C MET A 104 -4.35 7.77 -1.93
N VAL A 105 -3.15 7.94 -1.36
CA VAL A 105 -2.05 6.97 -1.51
C VAL A 105 -2.43 5.61 -0.91
N ALA A 106 -3.11 5.60 0.23
CA ALA A 106 -3.58 4.35 0.85
C ALA A 106 -4.61 3.62 -0.04
N GLY A 107 -5.53 4.35 -0.68
CA GLY A 107 -6.45 3.83 -1.67
C GLY A 107 -5.72 3.23 -2.87
N LEU A 108 -4.85 4.02 -3.50
CA LEU A 108 -4.04 3.56 -4.64
C LEU A 108 -3.21 2.31 -4.32
N HIS A 109 -2.59 2.26 -3.13
CA HIS A 109 -1.84 1.09 -2.69
C HIS A 109 -2.73 -0.14 -2.49
N ARG A 110 -3.94 0.04 -1.96
CA ARG A 110 -4.93 -1.04 -1.84
C ARG A 110 -5.30 -1.57 -3.22
N ASP A 111 -5.63 -0.67 -4.14
CA ASP A 111 -6.06 -1.03 -5.51
C ASP A 111 -4.93 -1.74 -6.27
N ALA A 112 -3.70 -1.23 -6.18
CA ALA A 112 -2.52 -1.85 -6.77
C ALA A 112 -2.26 -3.26 -6.22
N ASN A 113 -2.45 -3.47 -4.91
CA ASN A 113 -2.32 -4.80 -4.32
C ASN A 113 -3.42 -5.75 -4.80
N GLU A 114 -4.67 -5.28 -4.90
CA GLU A 114 -5.77 -6.08 -5.43
C GLU A 114 -5.50 -6.51 -6.87
N LEU A 115 -5.08 -5.57 -7.73
CA LEU A 115 -4.69 -5.84 -9.12
C LEU A 115 -3.53 -6.84 -9.19
N ARG A 116 -2.51 -6.69 -8.33
CA ARG A 116 -1.39 -7.64 -8.25
C ARG A 116 -1.87 -9.04 -7.89
N MET A 117 -2.78 -9.17 -6.93
CA MET A 117 -3.34 -10.48 -6.54
C MET A 117 -4.16 -11.10 -7.67
N LYS A 118 -5.01 -10.32 -8.35
CA LYS A 118 -5.75 -10.77 -9.53
C LYS A 118 -4.80 -11.27 -10.62
N ARG A 119 -3.74 -10.50 -10.92
CA ARG A 119 -2.71 -10.89 -11.90
C ARG A 119 -2.07 -12.23 -11.54
N LEU A 120 -1.70 -12.44 -10.28
CA LEU A 120 -1.09 -13.69 -9.83
C LEU A 120 -2.03 -14.90 -9.97
N GLU A 121 -3.33 -14.72 -9.68
CA GLU A 121 -4.30 -15.80 -9.88
C GLU A 121 -4.55 -16.10 -11.37
N LEU A 122 -4.59 -15.08 -12.23
CA LEU A 122 -4.61 -15.28 -13.68
C LEU A 122 -3.39 -16.06 -14.16
N GLU A 123 -2.19 -15.67 -13.76
CA GLU A 123 -0.96 -16.38 -14.12
C GLU A 123 -0.95 -17.84 -13.62
N ARG A 124 -1.64 -18.15 -12.52
CA ARG A 124 -1.80 -19.52 -12.02
C ARG A 124 -2.81 -20.31 -12.84
N ALA A 125 -3.96 -19.71 -13.16
CA ALA A 125 -4.99 -20.34 -13.97
C ALA A 125 -4.45 -20.68 -15.37
N VAL A 126 -3.76 -19.74 -16.03
CA VAL A 126 -3.11 -19.97 -17.32
C VAL A 126 -2.08 -21.09 -17.24
N ARG A 127 -1.23 -21.11 -16.21
CA ARG A 127 -0.28 -22.22 -15.98
C ARG A 127 -0.96 -23.57 -15.81
N LYS A 128 -2.13 -23.61 -15.19
CA LYS A 128 -2.90 -24.85 -14.98
C LYS A 128 -3.56 -25.35 -16.26
N THR A 129 -3.92 -24.47 -17.19
CA THR A 129 -4.55 -24.82 -18.47
C THR A 129 -3.54 -25.29 -19.53
N LEU A 130 -2.25 -24.98 -19.36
CA LEU A 130 -1.17 -25.36 -20.28
C LEU A 130 -0.47 -26.68 -19.94
N LEU A 131 -0.96 -27.40 -18.93
CA LEU A 131 -0.56 -28.76 -18.53
C LEU A 131 -1.75 -29.71 -18.73
#